data_AF-A0A132AGE5-F1
#
_entry.id   AF-A0A132AGE5-F1
#
_cell.length_a   1.000
_cell.length_b   1.000
_cell.length_c   1.000
_cell.angle_alpha   90.00
_cell.angle_beta   90.00
_cell.angle_gamma   90.00
#
_symmetry.space_group_name_H-M   'P 1'
#
loop_
_entity.id
_entity.type
_entity.pdbx_description
1 polymer ?
#
loop_
_entity_poly.entity_id
_entity_poly.type
_entity_poly.pdbx_seq_one_letter_code
_entity_poly.pdbx_strand_id
1 'polypeptide(L)'
;MIGSDDEGDYSLEISPVALEDDAVFQCQVGAVDGVLGIRSRSAKFTVQVPPEPPVIVVTHAFSHAQVYKSSDINYNVNKNGDGEDGDDQLMVAAASGDLESNSNEDNDHHLRTTAGLTIELTCEAHGGRPPAELTWMDSSGNAIIDGVSYSTTKLDDGKRWNAALKWIVVASRSLDGQRVTCRSENAALKSPRYAHIQLEVRYAPEVNLRIASVSETDMVREGDDLTLECNAIGNPSRMTFKWSRDGQSLGNEGDVGASGDGTPRLVFRRVGKEFHGTTIVCEVTNSVGTSRAKIAIKVAFKPRFIKLPEAVIGIARSENTQLQFIDQNGMERRIEDHWTEIGEGQSIKISTAGRYRCLVKNEIFDEELRGDTLVFIKGPPLIRNPSIQYGIENEPVRLQCIVEAVPPPTKISWFKMKPYQQVM
;
A
#
# COMPACT_ATOMS: atom_id res chain seq x y z
N MET A 1 35.78 18.15 -61.88
CA MET A 1 36.82 17.15 -61.59
C MET A 1 37.96 17.87 -60.90
N ILE A 2 38.55 17.21 -59.93
CA ILE A 2 39.71 17.65 -59.14
C ILE A 2 40.78 16.57 -59.24
N GLY A 3 42.03 16.94 -58.97
CA GLY A 3 43.19 16.04 -59.11
C GLY A 3 44.18 16.55 -60.17
N SER A 4 45.17 15.72 -60.50
CA SER A 4 46.27 16.05 -61.41
C SER A 4 46.57 14.87 -62.34
N ASP A 5 46.78 15.17 -63.62
CA ASP A 5 47.12 14.18 -64.64
C ASP A 5 48.45 13.47 -64.31
N ASP A 6 49.41 14.19 -63.73
CA ASP A 6 50.73 13.65 -63.34
C ASP A 6 50.64 12.64 -62.18
N GLU A 7 49.61 12.76 -61.34
CA GLU A 7 49.34 11.86 -60.21
C GLU A 7 48.31 10.77 -60.57
N GLY A 8 47.68 10.87 -61.74
CA GLY A 8 46.62 9.96 -62.19
C GLY A 8 45.30 10.11 -61.43
N ASP A 9 45.06 11.22 -60.75
CA ASP A 9 43.84 11.49 -59.99
C ASP A 9 42.84 12.32 -60.83
N TYR A 10 41.68 11.73 -61.11
CA TYR A 10 40.58 12.33 -61.86
C TYR A 10 39.28 12.30 -61.05
N SER A 11 39.36 12.66 -59.77
CA SER A 11 38.25 12.62 -58.83
C SER A 11 37.14 13.62 -59.21
N LEU A 12 35.89 13.26 -58.91
CA LEU A 12 34.72 14.12 -59.11
C LEU A 12 34.39 14.84 -57.80
N GLU A 13 34.42 16.17 -57.82
CA GLU A 13 33.90 17.02 -56.74
C GLU A 13 32.51 17.55 -57.13
N ILE A 14 31.54 17.41 -56.22
CA ILE A 14 30.19 17.96 -56.35
C ILE A 14 30.00 18.96 -55.20
N SER A 15 29.80 20.24 -55.53
CA SER A 15 29.65 21.30 -54.53
C SER A 15 28.80 22.46 -55.06
N PRO A 16 27.70 22.85 -54.37
CA PRO A 16 27.11 22.18 -53.22
C PRO A 16 26.38 20.89 -53.63
N VAL A 17 26.34 19.90 -52.72
CA VAL A 17 25.56 18.67 -52.93
C VAL A 17 24.06 18.99 -52.82
N ALA A 18 23.28 18.56 -53.80
CA ALA A 18 21.83 18.72 -53.86
C ALA A 18 21.12 17.36 -53.96
N LEU A 19 19.83 17.30 -53.62
CA LEU A 19 19.07 16.04 -53.56
C LEU A 19 18.99 15.31 -54.91
N GLU A 20 19.08 16.04 -56.01
CA GLU A 20 19.16 15.57 -57.40
C GLU A 20 20.46 14.82 -57.72
N ASP A 21 21.55 15.05 -56.99
CA ASP A 21 22.84 14.39 -57.22
C ASP A 21 22.83 12.92 -56.78
N ASP A 22 21.76 12.49 -56.09
CA ASP A 22 21.56 11.10 -55.70
C ASP A 22 21.43 10.19 -56.91
N ALA A 23 22.53 9.53 -57.25
CA ALA A 23 22.65 8.77 -58.47
C ALA A 23 23.71 7.67 -58.36
N VAL A 24 23.77 6.86 -59.41
CA VAL A 24 24.82 5.86 -59.60
C VAL A 24 25.82 6.42 -60.61
N PHE A 25 27.05 6.61 -60.16
CA PHE A 25 28.16 7.14 -60.95
C PHE A 25 29.05 6.02 -61.47
N GLN A 26 29.69 6.24 -62.62
CA GLN A 26 30.68 5.33 -63.18
C GLN A 26 31.77 6.14 -63.86
N CYS A 27 33.03 5.81 -63.59
CA CYS A 27 34.17 6.43 -64.25
C CYS A 27 34.43 5.70 -65.58
N GLN A 28 34.61 6.44 -66.67
CA GLN A 28 34.95 5.90 -67.98
C GLN A 28 36.25 6.52 -68.48
N VAL A 29 37.20 5.66 -68.85
CA VAL A 29 38.44 6.05 -69.52
C VAL A 29 38.28 5.83 -71.02
N GLY A 30 38.63 6.83 -71.83
CA GLY A 30 38.53 6.77 -73.29
C GLY A 30 39.45 5.72 -73.92
N ALA A 31 39.14 5.31 -75.16
CA ALA A 31 40.01 4.44 -75.94
C ALA A 31 41.17 5.25 -76.56
N VAL A 32 42.34 4.63 -76.71
CA VAL A 32 43.50 5.15 -77.45
C VAL A 32 43.97 4.09 -78.44
N ASP A 33 44.80 4.43 -79.43
CA ASP A 33 45.18 3.49 -80.51
C ASP A 33 45.70 2.15 -79.96
N GLY A 34 44.98 1.07 -80.30
CA GLY A 34 45.27 -0.29 -79.85
C GLY A 34 44.74 -0.68 -78.46
N VAL A 35 44.09 0.24 -77.72
CA VAL A 35 43.55 -0.01 -76.36
C VAL A 35 42.09 0.44 -76.26
N LEU A 36 41.18 -0.48 -75.92
CA LEU A 36 39.77 -0.18 -75.72
C LEU A 36 39.55 0.63 -74.43
N GLY A 37 38.57 1.52 -74.47
CA GLY A 37 38.12 2.24 -73.28
C GLY A 37 37.51 1.28 -72.25
N ILE A 38 37.70 1.59 -70.97
CA ILE A 38 37.19 0.79 -69.86
C ILE A 38 36.27 1.63 -68.97
N ARG A 39 35.33 0.96 -68.30
CA ARG A 39 34.47 1.58 -67.29
C ARG A 39 34.74 0.94 -65.93
N SER A 40 34.73 1.76 -64.88
CA SER A 40 34.84 1.28 -63.51
C SER A 40 33.61 0.47 -63.09
N ARG A 41 33.65 -0.16 -61.91
CA ARG A 41 32.43 -0.54 -61.21
C ARG A 41 31.58 0.70 -60.90
N SER A 42 30.27 0.54 -60.85
CA SER A 42 29.35 1.60 -60.44
C SER A 42 29.51 1.95 -58.96
N ALA A 43 29.48 3.24 -58.64
CA ALA A 43 29.46 3.77 -57.28
C ALA A 43 28.11 4.44 -57.02
N LYS A 44 27.40 4.03 -55.97
CA LYS A 44 26.14 4.67 -55.56
C LYS A 44 26.46 5.82 -54.62
N PHE A 45 26.05 7.03 -54.99
CA PHE A 45 26.11 8.20 -54.12
C PHE A 45 24.71 8.46 -53.55
N THR A 46 24.61 8.71 -52.25
CA THR A 46 23.33 9.01 -51.60
C THR A 46 23.45 10.26 -50.76
N VAL A 47 22.52 11.19 -50.99
CA VAL A 47 22.47 12.48 -50.30
C VAL A 47 21.66 12.31 -49.03
N GLN A 48 22.22 12.73 -47.91
CA GLN A 48 21.53 12.70 -46.62
C GLN A 48 20.95 14.08 -46.31
N VAL A 49 19.77 14.11 -45.70
CA VAL A 49 19.06 15.34 -45.34
C VAL A 49 18.66 15.27 -43.88
N PRO A 50 19.05 16.26 -43.05
CA PRO A 50 18.65 16.29 -41.66
C PRO A 50 17.15 16.57 -41.56
N PRO A 51 16.42 15.87 -40.67
CA PRO A 51 15.02 16.16 -40.43
C PRO A 51 14.85 17.53 -39.76
N GLU A 52 13.62 18.05 -39.78
CA GLU A 52 13.20 19.15 -38.91
C GLU A 52 13.34 18.76 -37.43
N PRO A 53 13.51 19.74 -36.52
CA PRO A 53 13.56 19.43 -35.09
C PRO A 53 12.29 18.70 -34.65
N PRO A 54 12.39 17.68 -33.78
CA PRO A 54 11.25 16.87 -33.41
C PRO A 54 10.19 17.71 -32.68
N VAL A 55 8.93 17.37 -32.89
CA VAL A 55 7.79 17.96 -32.17
C VAL A 55 7.00 16.86 -31.47
N ILE A 56 6.41 17.20 -30.32
CA ILE A 56 5.51 16.31 -29.59
C ILE A 56 4.07 16.76 -29.82
N VAL A 57 3.23 15.83 -30.27
CA VAL A 57 1.81 16.01 -30.58
C VAL A 57 0.97 15.14 -29.64
N VAL A 58 -0.16 15.67 -29.20
CA VAL A 58 -1.16 14.94 -28.39
C VAL A 58 -2.41 14.75 -29.24
N THR A 59 -2.76 13.49 -29.53
CA THR A 59 -3.84 13.12 -30.46
C THR A 59 -5.10 12.63 -29.74
N HIS A 60 -4.97 11.90 -28.63
CA HIS A 60 -6.11 11.30 -27.90
C HIS A 60 -6.06 11.56 -26.40
N ALA A 61 -5.74 12.79 -26.02
CA ALA A 61 -6.12 13.28 -24.70
C ALA A 61 -7.66 13.36 -24.67
N PHE A 62 -8.34 12.45 -23.96
CA PHE A 62 -9.77 12.58 -23.66
C PHE A 62 -10.10 14.01 -23.21
N SER A 63 -11.35 14.46 -23.33
CA SER A 63 -11.85 15.83 -23.09
C SER A 63 -11.47 16.51 -21.75
N HIS A 64 -10.70 15.85 -20.88
CA HIS A 64 -10.21 16.28 -19.58
C HIS A 64 -8.69 16.54 -19.52
N ALA A 65 -7.94 16.20 -20.58
CA ALA A 65 -6.52 16.50 -20.65
C ALA A 65 -6.29 17.88 -21.31
N GLN A 66 -5.41 18.68 -20.73
CA GLN A 66 -5.14 20.05 -21.15
C GLN A 66 -3.64 20.27 -21.27
N VAL A 67 -3.23 20.84 -22.39
CA VAL A 67 -1.85 21.26 -22.61
C VAL A 67 -1.74 22.75 -22.31
N TYR A 68 -0.72 23.14 -21.57
CA TYR A 68 -0.42 24.55 -21.31
C TYR A 68 1.10 24.76 -21.23
N LYS A 69 1.54 25.99 -21.53
CA LYS A 69 2.93 26.42 -21.30
C LYS A 69 3.04 26.99 -19.90
N SER A 70 4.18 26.78 -19.22
CA SER A 70 4.41 27.38 -17.90
C SER A 70 4.35 28.92 -17.90
N SER A 71 4.55 29.57 -19.05
CA SER A 71 4.44 31.02 -19.27
C SER A 71 3.00 31.50 -19.50
N ASP A 72 2.07 30.61 -19.86
CA ASP A 72 0.66 30.91 -20.17
C ASP A 72 -0.24 30.50 -19.00
N ILE A 73 -0.11 31.17 -17.85
CA ILE A 73 -1.13 31.07 -16.79
C ILE A 73 -2.36 31.87 -17.23
N ASN A 74 -3.31 31.16 -17.86
CA ASN A 74 -4.72 31.46 -18.17
C ASN A 74 -5.05 31.50 -19.67
N TYR A 75 -5.49 30.37 -20.23
CA TYR A 75 -6.57 30.35 -21.21
C TYR A 75 -7.48 29.13 -20.98
N ASN A 76 -8.68 29.40 -20.47
CA ASN A 76 -9.79 28.43 -20.52
C ASN A 76 -10.23 28.31 -21.98
N VAL A 77 -10.01 27.16 -22.61
CA VAL A 77 -10.64 26.83 -23.89
C VAL A 77 -12.08 26.42 -23.62
N ASN A 78 -12.99 27.40 -23.65
CA ASN A 78 -14.42 27.13 -23.77
C ASN A 78 -14.70 26.70 -25.22
N LYS A 79 -14.82 25.39 -25.47
CA LYS A 79 -15.44 24.89 -26.70
C LYS A 79 -16.96 25.08 -26.60
N ASN A 80 -17.45 26.19 -27.14
CA ASN A 80 -18.82 26.34 -27.62
C ASN A 80 -18.75 26.68 -29.10
N GLY A 81 -19.12 25.74 -29.97
CA GLY A 81 -19.21 25.98 -31.41
C GLY A 81 -19.35 24.68 -32.19
N ASP A 82 -20.53 24.49 -32.78
CA ASP A 82 -20.87 23.46 -33.74
C ASP A 82 -19.97 23.55 -35.00
N GLY A 83 -19.46 22.43 -35.51
CA GLY A 83 -19.01 22.31 -36.90
C GLY A 83 -17.67 21.62 -37.14
N GLU A 84 -17.77 20.52 -37.90
CA GLU A 84 -16.78 19.85 -38.77
C GLU A 84 -15.72 18.93 -38.15
N ASP A 85 -15.80 17.65 -38.54
CA ASP A 85 -14.77 16.60 -38.40
C ASP A 85 -13.44 17.10 -39.00
N GLY A 86 -12.57 17.62 -38.14
CA GLY A 86 -11.18 17.94 -38.43
C GLY A 86 -10.32 17.36 -37.32
N ASP A 87 -9.28 16.62 -37.72
CA ASP A 87 -8.32 15.93 -36.86
C ASP A 87 -7.63 16.94 -35.91
N ASP A 88 -8.14 17.05 -34.68
CA ASP A 88 -7.72 18.01 -33.65
C ASP A 88 -6.35 17.61 -33.04
N GLN A 89 -5.29 17.73 -33.84
CA GLN A 89 -3.92 17.55 -33.36
C GLN A 89 -3.43 18.83 -32.68
N LEU A 90 -3.27 18.81 -31.35
CA LEU A 90 -2.56 19.88 -30.66
C LEU A 90 -1.05 19.63 -30.79
N MET A 91 -0.31 20.63 -31.26
CA MET A 91 1.15 20.67 -31.16
C MET A 91 1.55 21.16 -29.76
N VAL A 92 2.39 20.38 -29.08
CA VAL A 92 2.49 20.44 -27.62
C VAL A 92 3.91 20.62 -27.12
N ALA A 93 4.95 20.31 -27.89
CA ALA A 93 6.31 20.77 -27.60
C ALA A 93 7.16 20.84 -28.87
N ALA A 94 8.05 21.83 -28.96
CA ALA A 94 9.03 21.97 -30.03
C ALA A 94 10.44 21.80 -29.49
N ALA A 95 11.39 21.44 -30.35
CA ALA A 95 12.74 21.11 -29.93
C ALA A 95 13.42 22.23 -29.13
N SER A 96 13.86 21.89 -27.93
CA SER A 96 14.82 22.68 -27.16
C SER A 96 16.21 22.38 -27.69
N GLY A 97 16.98 23.43 -27.99
CA GLY A 97 18.39 23.32 -28.36
C GLY A 97 19.20 22.54 -27.32
N ASP A 98 20.38 22.09 -27.74
CA ASP A 98 21.35 21.25 -27.01
C ASP A 98 21.27 21.32 -25.46
N LEU A 99 21.50 20.17 -24.81
CA LEU A 99 21.51 19.95 -23.34
C LEU A 99 22.40 20.91 -22.50
N GLU A 100 23.00 21.94 -23.11
CA GLU A 100 23.90 22.92 -22.48
C GLU A 100 23.47 24.39 -22.64
N SER A 101 22.23 24.73 -23.04
CA SER A 101 21.77 26.13 -22.97
C SER A 101 21.16 26.49 -21.62
N ASN A 102 21.97 27.07 -20.75
CA ASN A 102 21.58 27.71 -19.50
C ASN A 102 20.94 29.09 -19.79
N SER A 103 19.76 29.11 -20.42
CA SER A 103 19.00 30.34 -20.72
C SER A 103 17.62 30.27 -20.06
N ASN A 104 17.40 31.18 -19.11
CA ASN A 104 16.17 31.39 -18.33
C ASN A 104 14.96 31.82 -19.19
N GLU A 105 14.53 31.02 -20.17
CA GLU A 105 13.27 31.11 -20.91
C GLU A 105 12.74 29.70 -21.24
N ASP A 106 12.70 28.82 -20.24
CA ASP A 106 12.12 27.49 -20.39
C ASP A 106 10.58 27.59 -20.51
N ASN A 107 10.12 27.64 -21.76
CA ASN A 107 8.73 27.35 -22.12
C ASN A 107 8.47 25.84 -21.95
N ASP A 108 8.61 25.30 -20.74
CA ASP A 108 8.37 23.88 -20.48
C ASP A 108 6.88 23.58 -20.64
N HIS A 109 6.59 22.69 -21.57
CA HIS A 109 5.25 22.33 -21.96
C HIS A 109 4.71 21.25 -21.03
N HIS A 110 3.51 21.47 -20.49
CA HIS A 110 2.89 20.57 -19.54
C HIS A 110 1.67 19.89 -20.16
N LEU A 111 1.58 18.57 -20.01
CA LEU A 111 0.38 17.80 -20.29
C LEU A 111 -0.32 17.47 -18.96
N ARG A 112 -1.43 18.14 -18.70
CA ARG A 112 -2.29 17.80 -17.56
C ARG A 112 -3.27 16.71 -17.92
N THR A 113 -3.36 15.67 -17.11
CA THR A 113 -4.32 14.57 -17.27
C THR A 113 -4.79 14.05 -15.91
N THR A 114 -5.66 13.04 -15.90
CA THR A 114 -6.14 12.36 -14.68
C THR A 114 -5.71 10.90 -14.70
N ALA A 115 -5.33 10.35 -13.55
CA ALA A 115 -4.94 8.96 -13.41
C ALA A 115 -6.06 8.01 -13.87
N GLY A 116 -5.68 6.92 -14.54
CA GLY A 116 -6.59 5.97 -15.16
C GLY A 116 -6.97 6.29 -16.61
N LEU A 117 -6.72 7.52 -17.09
CA LEU A 117 -6.91 7.86 -18.50
C LEU A 117 -5.75 7.37 -19.35
N THR A 118 -6.04 6.91 -20.56
CA THR A 118 -5.00 6.64 -21.56
C THR A 118 -4.54 7.95 -22.18
N ILE A 119 -3.22 8.16 -22.26
CA ILE A 119 -2.58 9.24 -22.99
C ILE A 119 -1.88 8.68 -24.23
N GLU A 120 -1.92 9.44 -25.32
CA GLU A 120 -1.24 9.14 -26.57
C GLU A 120 -0.35 10.34 -26.95
N LEU A 121 0.96 10.13 -26.90
CA LEU A 121 1.97 11.11 -27.31
C LEU A 121 2.64 10.64 -28.59
N THR A 122 2.72 11.49 -29.59
CA THR A 122 3.43 11.20 -30.84
C THR A 122 4.60 12.16 -30.98
N CYS A 123 5.80 11.63 -31.11
CA CYS A 123 6.96 12.41 -31.51
C CYS A 123 7.11 12.34 -33.02
N GLU A 124 7.17 13.49 -33.68
CA GLU A 124 7.26 13.59 -35.14
C GLU A 124 8.54 14.31 -35.56
N ALA A 125 9.23 13.77 -36.56
CA ALA A 125 10.38 14.38 -37.20
C ALA A 125 10.20 14.33 -38.72
N HIS A 126 10.13 15.51 -39.35
CA HIS A 126 9.73 15.64 -40.75
C HIS A 126 10.92 15.79 -41.71
N GLY A 127 10.79 15.28 -42.93
CA GLY A 127 11.71 15.57 -44.03
C GLY A 127 13.13 14.96 -43.94
N GLY A 128 13.35 13.91 -43.14
CA GLY A 128 14.65 13.25 -42.99
C GLY A 128 15.00 12.33 -44.17
N ARG A 129 16.30 12.23 -44.49
CA ARG A 129 16.86 11.20 -45.38
C ARG A 129 18.20 10.67 -44.84
N PRO A 130 18.29 9.41 -44.40
CA PRO A 130 17.21 8.43 -44.21
C PRO A 130 16.12 8.91 -43.22
N PRO A 131 15.00 8.20 -43.02
CA PRO A 131 14.05 8.52 -41.95
C PRO A 131 14.76 8.65 -40.59
N ALA A 132 14.29 9.55 -39.73
CA ALA A 132 14.88 9.75 -38.41
C ALA A 132 14.62 8.54 -37.51
N GLU A 133 15.64 8.14 -36.75
CA GLU A 133 15.50 7.18 -35.65
C GLU A 133 15.00 7.92 -34.42
N LEU A 134 13.83 7.54 -33.92
CA LEU A 134 13.17 8.21 -32.82
C LEU A 134 13.20 7.32 -31.58
N THR A 135 13.38 7.91 -30.40
CA THR A 135 13.33 7.20 -29.11
C THR A 135 12.66 8.06 -28.05
N TRP A 136 11.68 7.51 -27.35
CA TRP A 136 11.15 8.10 -26.12
C TRP A 136 12.06 7.75 -24.94
N MET A 137 12.34 8.72 -24.08
CA MET A 137 13.18 8.55 -22.90
C MET A 137 12.46 9.07 -21.65
N ASP A 138 12.61 8.34 -20.55
CA ASP A 138 12.16 8.79 -19.24
C ASP A 138 13.07 9.89 -18.65
N SER A 139 12.71 10.39 -17.47
CA SER A 139 13.48 11.41 -16.75
C SER A 139 14.88 10.95 -16.31
N SER A 140 15.14 9.64 -16.29
CA SER A 140 16.44 9.05 -15.96
C SER A 140 17.29 8.79 -17.21
N GLY A 141 16.75 9.04 -18.41
CA GLY A 141 17.42 8.80 -19.69
C GLY A 141 17.26 7.38 -20.25
N ASN A 142 16.43 6.53 -19.64
CA ASN A 142 16.18 5.19 -20.15
C ASN A 142 15.16 5.21 -21.28
N ALA A 143 15.34 4.35 -22.28
CA ALA A 143 14.40 4.21 -23.39
C ALA A 143 13.06 3.63 -22.92
N ILE A 144 11.97 4.30 -23.27
CA ILE A 144 10.61 3.81 -23.10
C ILE A 144 10.28 2.94 -24.32
N ILE A 145 9.98 1.67 -24.07
CA ILE A 145 9.70 0.67 -25.11
C ILE A 145 8.25 0.17 -25.10
N ASP A 146 7.60 0.21 -23.94
CA ASP A 146 6.24 -0.33 -23.76
C ASP A 146 5.20 0.63 -24.32
N GLY A 147 4.25 0.09 -25.11
CA GLY A 147 3.20 0.88 -25.73
C GLY A 147 3.70 1.80 -26.85
N VAL A 148 4.91 1.57 -27.38
CA VAL A 148 5.52 2.39 -28.42
C VAL A 148 5.35 1.78 -29.81
N SER A 149 5.06 2.62 -30.81
CA SER A 149 4.95 2.21 -32.21
C SER A 149 5.62 3.24 -33.14
N TYR A 150 6.53 2.76 -33.98
CA TYR A 150 7.26 3.58 -34.95
C TYR A 150 6.64 3.45 -36.33
N SER A 151 6.54 4.56 -37.06
CA SER A 151 6.04 4.60 -38.43
C SER A 151 6.79 5.63 -39.27
N THR A 152 6.80 5.42 -40.58
CA THR A 152 7.37 6.38 -41.53
C THR A 152 6.42 6.60 -42.70
N THR A 153 6.38 7.83 -43.19
CA THR A 153 5.63 8.20 -44.38
C THR A 153 6.56 8.90 -45.36
N LYS A 154 6.51 8.49 -46.61
CA LYS A 154 7.37 9.04 -47.66
C LYS A 154 6.77 10.36 -48.16
N LEU A 155 7.60 11.39 -48.34
CA LEU A 155 7.16 12.67 -48.91
C LEU A 155 6.88 12.53 -50.41
N ASP A 156 6.13 13.50 -50.94
CA ASP A 156 5.77 13.59 -52.37
C ASP A 156 6.98 13.63 -53.31
N ASP A 157 8.13 14.12 -52.82
CA ASP A 157 9.38 14.11 -53.58
C ASP A 157 9.98 12.72 -53.80
N GLY A 158 9.44 11.68 -53.14
CA GLY A 158 9.90 10.31 -53.26
C GLY A 158 11.33 10.08 -52.75
N LYS A 159 11.92 11.02 -52.03
CA LYS A 159 13.31 10.98 -51.55
C LYS A 159 13.43 11.19 -50.04
N ARG A 160 12.52 11.92 -49.40
CA ARG A 160 12.53 12.18 -47.95
C ARG A 160 11.40 11.44 -47.24
N TRP A 161 11.50 11.33 -45.92
CA TRP A 161 10.50 10.68 -45.08
C TRP A 161 10.20 11.50 -43.82
N ASN A 162 8.93 11.45 -43.40
CA ASN A 162 8.54 11.76 -42.04
C ASN A 162 8.68 10.49 -41.20
N ALA A 163 9.15 10.65 -39.97
CA ALA A 163 9.19 9.60 -38.96
C ALA A 163 8.29 10.00 -37.79
N ALA A 164 7.53 9.05 -37.26
CA ALA A 164 6.66 9.27 -36.10
C ALA A 164 6.79 8.12 -35.11
N LEU A 165 6.93 8.46 -33.83
CA LEU A 165 7.02 7.51 -32.71
C LEU A 165 5.88 7.78 -31.72
N LYS A 166 4.86 6.93 -31.75
CA LYS A 166 3.70 7.03 -30.89
C LYS A 166 3.92 6.22 -29.61
N TRP A 167 3.61 6.80 -28.45
CA TRP A 167 3.61 6.17 -27.13
C TRP A 167 2.22 6.25 -26.51
N ILE A 168 1.65 5.08 -26.18
CA ILE A 168 0.35 4.94 -25.54
C ILE A 168 0.55 4.39 -24.14
N VAL A 169 0.10 5.12 -23.12
CA VAL A 169 0.23 4.70 -21.71
C VAL A 169 -0.99 5.10 -20.89
N VAL A 170 -1.29 4.34 -19.83
CA VAL A 170 -2.32 4.71 -18.85
C VAL A 170 -1.67 5.62 -17.80
N ALA A 171 -2.20 6.84 -17.65
CA ALA A 171 -1.74 7.81 -16.68
C ALA A 171 -1.85 7.24 -15.25
N SER A 172 -0.79 7.36 -14.48
CA SER A 172 -0.73 6.91 -13.09
C SER A 172 0.03 7.94 -12.24
N ARG A 173 -0.05 7.83 -10.91
CA ARG A 173 0.66 8.77 -10.04
C ARG A 173 2.18 8.77 -10.25
N SER A 174 2.76 7.67 -10.71
CA SER A 174 4.21 7.56 -10.90
C SER A 174 4.70 8.38 -12.09
N LEU A 175 3.78 8.75 -12.99
CA LEU A 175 4.02 9.66 -14.10
C LEU A 175 3.86 11.13 -13.70
N ASP A 176 3.29 11.44 -12.53
CA ASP A 176 3.14 12.82 -12.07
C ASP A 176 4.51 13.50 -11.87
N GLY A 177 4.71 14.67 -12.47
CA GLY A 177 5.96 15.41 -12.45
C GLY A 177 7.06 14.85 -13.35
N GLN A 178 6.85 13.71 -14.02
CA GLN A 178 7.86 13.12 -14.90
C GLN A 178 8.04 13.94 -16.17
N ARG A 179 9.29 14.14 -16.58
CA ARG A 179 9.64 14.70 -17.90
C ARG A 179 9.94 13.57 -18.87
N VAL A 180 9.25 13.58 -20.00
CA VAL A 180 9.43 12.61 -21.08
C VAL A 180 10.08 13.31 -22.26
N THR A 181 11.10 12.70 -22.82
CA THR A 181 11.94 13.31 -23.86
C THR A 181 11.93 12.47 -25.12
N CYS A 182 11.62 13.06 -26.27
CA CYS A 182 11.85 12.45 -27.56
C CYS A 182 13.26 12.79 -28.04
N ARG A 183 14.05 11.77 -28.39
CA ARG A 183 15.33 11.87 -29.08
C ARG A 183 15.15 11.55 -30.56
N SER A 184 15.66 12.42 -31.43
CA SER A 184 15.64 12.27 -32.88
C SER A 184 17.07 12.21 -33.43
N GLU A 185 17.42 11.07 -34.02
CA GLU A 185 18.73 10.75 -34.57
C GLU A 185 18.67 10.61 -36.09
N ASN A 186 19.70 11.09 -36.77
CA ASN A 186 19.80 11.00 -38.23
C ASN A 186 21.26 11.08 -38.66
N ALA A 187 21.64 10.33 -39.69
CA ALA A 187 23.01 10.31 -40.21
C ALA A 187 23.51 11.69 -40.71
N ALA A 188 22.59 12.58 -41.15
CA ALA A 188 22.92 13.94 -41.57
C ALA A 188 23.11 14.92 -40.41
N LEU A 189 22.76 14.53 -39.17
CA LEU A 189 22.91 15.36 -37.99
C LEU A 189 24.27 15.10 -37.30
N LYS A 190 24.91 16.16 -36.81
CA LYS A 190 26.12 16.05 -35.99
C LYS A 190 25.82 15.59 -34.56
N SER A 191 24.66 15.96 -34.04
CA SER A 191 24.15 15.61 -32.72
C SER A 191 22.65 15.30 -32.81
N PRO A 192 22.11 14.41 -31.95
CA PRO A 192 20.67 14.18 -31.86
C PRO A 192 19.93 15.45 -31.47
N ARG A 193 18.68 15.58 -31.91
CA ARG A 193 17.77 16.66 -31.49
C ARG A 193 16.75 16.14 -30.49
N TYR A 194 16.30 17.02 -29.59
CA TYR A 194 15.43 16.63 -28.48
C TYR A 194 14.18 17.51 -28.40
N ALA A 195 13.06 16.92 -28.00
CA ALA A 195 11.86 17.63 -27.57
C ALA A 195 11.40 17.03 -26.24
N HIS A 196 10.87 17.84 -25.33
CA HIS A 196 10.49 17.38 -24.00
C HIS A 196 9.09 17.87 -23.60
N ILE A 197 8.45 17.11 -22.73
CA ILE A 197 7.15 17.46 -22.14
C ILE A 197 7.09 16.96 -20.69
N GLN A 198 6.56 17.78 -19.78
CA GLN A 198 6.31 17.37 -18.40
C GLN A 198 4.86 16.91 -18.21
N LEU A 199 4.66 15.81 -17.50
CA LEU A 199 3.34 15.26 -17.21
C LEU A 199 2.84 15.76 -15.85
N GLU A 200 1.64 16.35 -15.81
CA GLU A 200 0.91 16.68 -14.57
C GLU A 200 -0.28 15.73 -14.44
N VAL A 201 -0.16 14.71 -13.59
CA VAL A 201 -1.21 13.71 -13.42
C VAL A 201 -1.98 14.02 -12.14
N ARG A 202 -3.27 14.31 -12.30
CA ARG A 202 -4.19 14.44 -11.16
C ARG A 202 -4.70 13.08 -10.71
N TYR A 203 -4.63 12.79 -9.42
CA TYR A 203 -5.05 11.52 -8.84
C TYR A 203 -5.73 11.72 -7.47
N ALA A 204 -6.63 10.81 -7.13
CA ALA A 204 -7.26 10.76 -5.81
C ALA A 204 -6.20 10.46 -4.73
N PRO A 205 -6.42 10.86 -3.46
CA PRO A 205 -5.39 10.72 -2.43
C PRO A 205 -5.01 9.26 -2.16
N GLU A 206 -3.73 8.95 -1.96
CA GLU A 206 -3.28 7.69 -1.37
C GLU A 206 -3.12 7.90 0.13
N VAL A 207 -3.87 7.14 0.94
CA VAL A 207 -4.01 7.38 2.39
C VAL A 207 -3.27 6.30 3.16
N ASN A 208 -2.38 6.74 4.06
CA ASN A 208 -1.68 5.91 5.01
C ASN A 208 -2.09 6.29 6.44
N LEU A 209 -2.77 5.37 7.13
CA LEU A 209 -3.23 5.54 8.51
C LEU A 209 -2.39 4.68 9.45
N ARG A 210 -1.78 5.29 10.47
CA ARG A 210 -0.92 4.61 11.44
C ARG A 210 -1.20 5.05 12.87
N ILE A 211 -0.84 4.19 13.82
CA ILE A 211 -0.81 4.55 15.24
C ILE A 211 0.53 5.23 15.53
N ALA A 212 0.49 6.51 15.88
CA ALA A 212 1.69 7.30 16.13
C ALA A 212 2.15 7.26 17.60
N SER A 213 1.28 6.83 18.54
CA SER A 213 1.65 6.71 19.96
C SER A 213 2.37 5.39 20.32
N VAL A 214 2.56 4.48 19.36
CA VAL A 214 3.31 3.22 19.55
C VAL A 214 4.28 3.00 18.39
N SER A 215 5.46 2.45 18.68
CA SER A 215 6.55 2.30 17.70
C SER A 215 6.66 0.90 17.09
N GLU A 216 6.20 -0.17 17.77
CA GLU A 216 6.53 -1.55 17.36
C GLU A 216 5.39 -2.56 17.52
N THR A 217 4.46 -2.38 18.46
CA THR A 217 3.50 -3.44 18.84
C THR A 217 2.09 -3.25 18.29
N ASP A 218 1.80 -2.14 17.60
CA ASP A 218 0.44 -1.72 17.15
C ASP A 218 -0.64 -1.83 18.24
N MET A 219 -0.23 -1.74 19.51
CA MET A 219 -1.07 -2.09 20.64
C MET A 219 -0.90 -1.11 21.78
N VAL A 220 -2.01 -0.52 22.21
CA VAL A 220 -2.07 0.59 23.16
C VAL A 220 -2.46 0.06 24.53
N ARG A 221 -1.87 0.54 25.63
CA ARG A 221 -2.28 0.11 26.98
C ARG A 221 -3.52 0.87 27.44
N GLU A 222 -4.37 0.21 28.23
CA GLU A 222 -5.53 0.83 28.86
C GLU A 222 -5.08 1.99 29.76
N GLY A 223 -5.66 3.17 29.53
CA GLY A 223 -5.31 4.41 30.23
C GLY A 223 -4.26 5.28 29.54
N ASP A 224 -3.56 4.77 28.52
CA ASP A 224 -2.64 5.56 27.69
C ASP A 224 -3.42 6.41 26.66
N ASP A 225 -2.73 7.35 26.03
CA ASP A 225 -3.29 8.16 24.95
C ASP A 225 -3.06 7.47 23.59
N LEU A 226 -4.13 7.35 22.80
CA LEU A 226 -4.10 6.85 21.43
C LEU A 226 -3.98 8.02 20.47
N THR A 227 -2.84 8.11 19.78
CA THR A 227 -2.63 9.10 18.71
C THR A 227 -2.61 8.39 17.36
N LEU A 228 -3.50 8.78 16.47
CA LEU A 228 -3.56 8.31 15.08
C LEU A 228 -3.08 9.42 14.15
N GLU A 229 -2.29 9.05 13.15
CA GLU A 229 -1.80 9.96 12.13
C GLU A 229 -2.25 9.47 10.74
N CYS A 230 -2.91 10.35 9.99
CA CYS A 230 -3.40 10.08 8.65
C CYS A 230 -2.60 10.89 7.65
N ASN A 231 -1.57 10.27 7.07
CA ASN A 231 -0.79 10.86 5.99
C ASN A 231 -1.48 10.57 4.65
N ALA A 232 -1.57 11.57 3.77
CA ALA A 232 -2.11 11.38 2.44
C ALA A 232 -1.32 12.17 1.40
N ILE A 233 -1.04 11.52 0.27
CA ILE A 233 -0.43 12.15 -0.91
C ILE A 233 -1.45 12.16 -2.04
N GLY A 234 -1.50 13.22 -2.84
CA GLY A 234 -2.55 13.40 -3.84
C GLY A 234 -2.30 14.65 -4.67
N ASN A 235 -2.74 14.61 -5.92
CA ASN A 235 -2.69 15.75 -6.81
C ASN A 235 -4.12 16.04 -7.33
N PRO A 236 -4.76 17.16 -6.94
CA PRO A 236 -4.22 18.29 -6.19
C PRO A 236 -3.94 18.00 -4.71
N SER A 237 -2.99 18.75 -4.13
CA SER A 237 -2.54 18.64 -2.74
C SER A 237 -3.54 19.20 -1.72
N ARG A 238 -4.50 20.02 -2.16
CA ARG A 238 -5.57 20.53 -1.29
C ARG A 238 -6.58 19.42 -1.00
N MET A 239 -6.60 18.96 0.26
CA MET A 239 -7.40 17.82 0.70
C MET A 239 -8.28 18.16 1.89
N THR A 240 -9.39 17.41 2.04
CA THR A 240 -10.26 17.44 3.22
C THR A 240 -10.23 16.08 3.91
N PHE A 241 -10.07 16.08 5.23
CA PHE A 241 -9.95 14.87 6.04
C PHE A 241 -11.17 14.71 6.94
N LYS A 242 -11.68 13.48 7.04
CA LYS A 242 -12.80 13.11 7.91
C LYS A 242 -12.46 11.82 8.66
N TRP A 243 -12.80 11.80 9.94
CA TRP A 243 -12.57 10.65 10.80
C TRP A 243 -13.90 9.98 11.15
N SER A 244 -13.91 8.66 11.20
CA SER A 244 -15.05 7.89 11.69
C SER A 244 -14.61 6.70 12.53
N ARG A 245 -15.43 6.34 13.50
CA ARG A 245 -15.29 5.15 14.35
C ARG A 245 -16.51 4.28 14.16
N ASP A 246 -16.31 3.02 13.78
CA ASP A 246 -17.37 2.04 13.56
C ASP A 246 -18.50 2.55 12.64
N GLY A 247 -18.13 3.36 11.64
CA GLY A 247 -19.05 3.96 10.67
C GLY A 247 -19.68 5.29 11.10
N GLN A 248 -19.51 5.72 12.35
CA GLN A 248 -20.03 7.00 12.83
C GLN A 248 -18.97 8.10 12.71
N SER A 249 -19.34 9.25 12.14
CA SER A 249 -18.44 10.41 12.04
C SER A 249 -18.04 10.88 13.44
N LEU A 250 -16.73 11.01 13.66
CA LEU A 250 -16.19 11.57 14.88
C LEU A 250 -16.31 13.09 14.78
N GLY A 251 -17.32 13.65 15.43
CA GLY A 251 -17.49 15.10 15.54
C GLY A 251 -16.46 15.69 16.50
N ASN A 252 -16.82 15.79 17.78
CA ASN A 252 -15.95 16.28 18.86
C ASN A 252 -15.43 15.15 19.78
N GLU A 253 -15.62 13.88 19.42
CA GLU A 253 -15.26 12.73 20.28
C GLU A 253 -13.74 12.50 20.39
N GLY A 254 -12.95 13.11 19.51
CA GLY A 254 -11.48 13.10 19.59
C GLY A 254 -10.93 14.50 19.35
N ASP A 255 -9.75 14.75 19.89
CA ASP A 255 -9.02 16.01 19.67
C ASP A 255 -8.40 15.94 18.28
N VAL A 256 -9.02 16.66 17.33
CA VAL A 256 -8.56 16.72 15.94
C VAL A 256 -7.58 17.87 15.82
N GLY A 257 -6.31 17.52 15.66
CA GLY A 257 -5.22 18.46 15.48
C GLY A 257 -4.49 18.24 14.16
N ALA A 258 -3.47 19.06 13.94
CA ALA A 258 -2.46 18.82 12.92
C ALA A 258 -1.10 18.67 13.59
N SER A 259 -0.28 17.77 13.05
CA SER A 259 1.15 17.71 13.36
C SER A 259 1.86 18.97 12.86
N GLY A 260 3.11 19.20 13.28
CA GLY A 260 3.90 20.38 12.90
C GLY A 260 4.14 20.53 11.38
N ASP A 261 3.99 19.44 10.63
CA ASP A 261 4.04 19.35 9.16
C ASP A 261 2.66 19.53 8.48
N GLY A 262 1.59 19.76 9.25
CA GLY A 262 0.22 19.87 8.76
C GLY A 262 -0.53 18.54 8.63
N THR A 263 0.10 17.41 8.94
CA THR A 263 -0.54 16.08 8.85
C THR A 263 -1.65 15.92 9.90
N PRO A 264 -2.91 15.60 9.52
CA PRO A 264 -4.01 15.46 10.46
C PRO A 264 -3.81 14.35 11.48
N ARG A 265 -4.04 14.69 12.75
CA ARG A 265 -3.94 13.79 13.89
C ARG A 265 -5.27 13.69 14.63
N LEU A 266 -5.57 12.49 15.09
CA LEU A 266 -6.72 12.20 15.94
C LEU A 266 -6.20 11.63 17.27
N VAL A 267 -6.50 12.31 18.37
CA VAL A 267 -6.07 11.90 19.71
C VAL A 267 -7.27 11.53 20.57
N PHE A 268 -7.23 10.31 21.12
CA PHE A 268 -8.11 9.87 22.19
C PHE A 268 -7.31 9.78 23.49
N ARG A 269 -7.73 10.53 24.51
CA ARG A 269 -7.03 10.52 25.81
C ARG A 269 -7.56 9.42 26.71
N ARG A 270 -6.66 8.72 27.40
CA ARG A 270 -6.98 7.63 28.33
C ARG A 270 -7.93 6.59 27.74
N VAL A 271 -7.49 5.87 26.72
CA VAL A 271 -8.33 4.88 26.04
C VAL A 271 -8.68 3.70 26.96
N GLY A 272 -9.95 3.30 26.98
CA GLY A 272 -10.43 2.15 27.71
C GLY A 272 -10.54 0.90 26.84
N LYS A 273 -10.99 -0.21 27.46
CA LYS A 273 -11.21 -1.50 26.80
C LYS A 273 -12.24 -1.44 25.66
N GLU A 274 -13.15 -0.47 25.69
CA GLU A 274 -14.19 -0.26 24.67
C GLU A 274 -13.62 0.11 23.31
N PHE A 275 -12.37 0.58 23.24
CA PHE A 275 -11.67 0.81 21.98
C PHE A 275 -11.11 -0.48 21.37
N HIS A 276 -10.98 -1.56 22.13
CA HIS A 276 -10.46 -2.82 21.63
C HIS A 276 -11.39 -3.41 20.57
N GLY A 277 -10.88 -3.61 19.35
CA GLY A 277 -11.65 -4.12 18.22
C GLY A 277 -12.44 -3.06 17.45
N THR A 278 -12.46 -1.81 17.91
CA THR A 278 -13.07 -0.70 17.15
C THR A 278 -12.27 -0.41 15.89
N THR A 279 -12.98 -0.06 14.82
CA THR A 279 -12.36 0.29 13.54
C THR A 279 -12.39 1.80 13.35
N ILE A 280 -11.22 2.40 13.25
CA ILE A 280 -11.07 3.82 12.91
C ILE A 280 -10.80 3.95 11.41
N VAL A 281 -11.50 4.87 10.76
CA VAL A 281 -11.34 5.16 9.34
C VAL A 281 -11.01 6.63 9.15
N CYS A 282 -9.94 6.89 8.40
CA CYS A 282 -9.62 8.21 7.86
C CYS A 282 -10.06 8.26 6.39
N GLU A 283 -10.99 9.15 6.08
CA GLU A 283 -11.47 9.45 4.73
C GLU A 283 -10.83 10.76 4.27
N VAL A 284 -10.16 10.74 3.11
CA VAL A 284 -9.46 11.88 2.53
C VAL A 284 -10.00 12.15 1.13
N THR A 285 -10.35 13.40 0.85
CA THR A 285 -10.95 13.81 -0.42
C THR A 285 -10.19 14.97 -1.03
N ASN A 286 -9.90 14.89 -2.33
CA ASN A 286 -9.49 16.02 -3.17
C ASN A 286 -10.50 16.22 -4.33
N SER A 287 -10.22 17.13 -5.25
CA SER A 287 -11.11 17.40 -6.40
C SER A 287 -11.19 16.26 -7.42
N VAL A 288 -10.32 15.25 -7.33
CA VAL A 288 -10.30 14.09 -8.23
C VAL A 288 -11.10 12.93 -7.66
N GLY A 289 -11.04 12.73 -6.35
CA GLY A 289 -11.79 11.67 -5.70
C GLY A 289 -11.55 11.55 -4.20
N THR A 290 -12.07 10.45 -3.65
CA THR A 290 -12.06 10.15 -2.21
C THR A 290 -11.43 8.78 -1.97
N SER A 291 -10.52 8.72 -1.00
CA SER A 291 -9.86 7.49 -0.57
C SER A 291 -9.98 7.31 0.94
N ARG A 292 -9.86 6.07 1.41
CA ARG A 292 -10.06 5.72 2.83
C ARG A 292 -9.00 4.73 3.29
N ALA A 293 -8.48 4.92 4.49
CA ALA A 293 -7.67 3.93 5.20
C ALA A 293 -8.33 3.58 6.53
N LYS A 294 -8.23 2.32 6.95
CA LYS A 294 -8.85 1.81 8.17
C LYS A 294 -7.85 1.05 9.03
N ILE A 295 -7.98 1.18 10.35
CA ILE A 295 -7.16 0.47 11.33
C ILE A 295 -8.03 -0.05 12.47
N ALA A 296 -7.79 -1.29 12.88
CA ALA A 296 -8.46 -1.90 14.03
C ALA A 296 -7.60 -1.66 15.28
N ILE A 297 -8.19 -1.05 16.31
CA ILE A 297 -7.46 -0.70 17.52
C ILE A 297 -7.33 -1.91 18.42
N LYS A 298 -6.09 -2.21 18.83
CA LYS A 298 -5.80 -3.24 19.83
C LYS A 298 -5.43 -2.56 21.14
N VAL A 299 -6.33 -2.63 22.12
CA VAL A 299 -6.05 -2.15 23.48
C VAL A 299 -5.69 -3.34 24.38
N ALA A 300 -4.58 -3.25 25.09
CA ALA A 300 -4.23 -4.16 26.16
C ALA A 300 -4.73 -3.65 27.51
N PHE A 301 -5.53 -4.47 28.17
CA PHE A 301 -6.10 -4.19 29.49
C PHE A 301 -5.76 -5.32 30.46
N LYS A 302 -5.80 -5.01 31.76
CA LYS A 302 -5.52 -6.01 32.80
C LYS A 302 -6.57 -7.14 32.75
N PRO A 303 -6.19 -8.42 32.95
CA PRO A 303 -7.13 -9.52 33.04
C PRO A 303 -8.13 -9.31 34.19
N ARG A 304 -9.40 -9.65 33.99
CA ARG A 304 -10.45 -9.65 35.04
C ARG A 304 -11.28 -10.92 34.94
N PHE A 305 -11.71 -11.46 36.08
CA PHE A 305 -12.64 -12.59 36.10
C PHE A 305 -14.03 -12.13 35.66
N ILE A 306 -14.62 -12.82 34.68
CA ILE A 306 -16.03 -12.62 34.32
C ILE A 306 -16.91 -13.17 35.45
N LYS A 307 -16.53 -14.34 35.98
CA LYS A 307 -17.16 -14.97 37.13
C LYS A 307 -16.08 -15.49 38.06
N LEU A 308 -16.19 -15.19 39.35
CA LEU A 308 -15.32 -15.80 40.35
C LEU A 308 -15.53 -17.33 40.37
N PRO A 309 -14.47 -18.13 40.49
CA PRO A 309 -14.58 -19.57 40.50
C PRO A 309 -15.35 -20.04 41.74
N GLU A 310 -16.48 -20.72 41.54
CA GLU A 310 -17.29 -21.29 42.60
C GLU A 310 -16.63 -22.55 43.18
N ALA A 311 -16.93 -22.86 44.44
CA ALA A 311 -16.46 -24.10 45.05
C ALA A 311 -17.14 -25.31 44.40
N VAL A 312 -16.36 -26.33 44.05
CA VAL A 312 -16.84 -27.53 43.35
C VAL A 312 -16.86 -28.72 44.31
N ILE A 313 -17.95 -29.49 44.27
CA ILE A 313 -18.06 -30.76 45.01
C ILE A 313 -17.89 -31.92 44.02
N GLY A 314 -16.71 -32.52 44.02
CA GLY A 314 -16.33 -33.64 43.15
C GLY A 314 -16.54 -35.02 43.78
N ILE A 315 -16.52 -36.05 42.94
CA ILE A 315 -16.42 -37.45 43.39
C ILE A 315 -14.98 -37.91 43.13
N ALA A 316 -14.34 -38.52 44.11
CA ALA A 316 -12.98 -39.05 43.95
C ALA A 316 -12.90 -39.96 42.72
N ARG A 317 -11.95 -39.69 41.82
CA ARG A 317 -11.71 -40.46 40.58
C ARG A 317 -12.86 -40.44 39.55
N SER A 318 -13.82 -39.52 39.66
CA SER A 318 -14.83 -39.31 38.61
C SER A 318 -14.26 -38.49 37.46
N GLU A 319 -14.44 -38.97 36.23
CA GLU A 319 -13.98 -38.30 35.01
C GLU A 319 -14.75 -37.00 34.70
N ASN A 320 -15.87 -36.75 35.39
CA ASN A 320 -16.78 -35.66 35.10
C ASN A 320 -16.66 -34.44 36.03
N THR A 321 -15.68 -34.41 36.96
CA THR A 321 -15.48 -33.23 37.82
C THR A 321 -14.40 -32.32 37.23
N GLN A 322 -14.81 -31.18 36.71
CA GLN A 322 -13.92 -30.17 36.13
C GLN A 322 -14.09 -28.83 36.85
N LEU A 323 -12.97 -28.16 37.14
CA LEU A 323 -12.95 -26.76 37.58
C LEU A 323 -12.94 -25.86 36.35
N GLN A 324 -13.89 -24.93 36.23
CA GLN A 324 -13.91 -23.97 35.12
C GLN A 324 -13.53 -22.58 35.61
N PHE A 325 -12.53 -21.98 34.96
CA PHE A 325 -12.14 -20.59 35.15
C PHE A 325 -12.53 -19.78 33.90
N ILE A 326 -13.41 -18.79 34.07
CA ILE A 326 -13.88 -17.93 32.97
C ILE A 326 -13.29 -16.53 33.15
N ASP A 327 -12.30 -16.22 32.32
CA ASP A 327 -11.70 -14.91 32.16
C ASP A 327 -12.14 -14.28 30.82
N GLN A 328 -11.78 -13.02 30.63
CA GLN A 328 -12.27 -12.20 29.53
C GLN A 328 -11.44 -12.24 28.24
N ASN A 329 -10.61 -13.26 27.99
CA ASN A 329 -10.01 -13.55 26.67
C ASN A 329 -9.11 -14.78 26.75
N GLY A 330 -8.82 -15.44 25.61
CA GLY A 330 -7.94 -16.62 25.46
C GLY A 330 -6.46 -16.44 25.84
N MET A 331 -6.21 -15.81 26.99
CA MET A 331 -4.91 -15.70 27.66
C MET A 331 -4.46 -17.05 28.21
N GLU A 332 -3.16 -17.21 28.35
CA GLU A 332 -2.53 -18.40 28.92
C GLU A 332 -2.90 -18.53 30.41
N ARG A 333 -3.38 -19.71 30.77
CA ARG A 333 -3.90 -20.02 32.11
C ARG A 333 -3.09 -21.14 32.70
N ARG A 334 -2.54 -20.88 33.88
CA ARG A 334 -1.81 -21.87 34.66
C ARG A 334 -2.61 -22.19 35.92
N ILE A 335 -2.83 -23.46 36.17
CA ILE A 335 -3.58 -23.92 37.34
C ILE A 335 -2.62 -24.60 38.31
N GLU A 336 -2.64 -24.15 39.56
CA GLU A 336 -1.79 -24.65 40.62
C GLU A 336 -2.61 -25.35 41.71
N ASP A 337 -2.05 -26.45 42.24
CA ASP A 337 -2.44 -27.07 43.52
C ASP A 337 -1.23 -27.03 44.45
N HIS A 338 -1.36 -26.44 45.63
CA HIS A 338 -0.26 -26.27 46.59
C HIS A 338 1.06 -25.77 45.96
N TRP A 339 0.98 -24.70 45.13
CA TRP A 339 2.13 -24.08 44.45
C TRP A 339 2.81 -24.94 43.38
N THR A 340 2.17 -26.05 42.98
CA THR A 340 2.64 -26.92 41.90
C THR A 340 1.70 -26.79 40.72
N GLU A 341 2.25 -26.54 39.55
CA GLU A 341 1.48 -26.49 38.31
C GLU A 341 0.95 -27.88 37.95
N ILE A 342 -0.37 -27.99 37.82
CA ILE A 342 -1.07 -29.24 37.56
C ILE A 342 -1.69 -29.28 36.16
N GLY A 343 -1.72 -28.15 35.45
CA GLY A 343 -2.10 -28.10 34.04
C GLY A 343 -2.49 -26.71 33.55
N GLU A 344 -2.73 -26.64 32.24
CA GLU A 344 -3.08 -25.42 31.50
C GLU A 344 -4.48 -25.53 30.87
N GLY A 345 -5.17 -24.40 30.73
CA GLY A 345 -6.46 -24.30 30.02
C GLY A 345 -7.67 -23.90 30.88
N GLN A 346 -8.87 -23.96 30.28
CA GLN A 346 -10.12 -23.50 30.93
C GLN A 346 -10.69 -24.50 31.95
N SER A 347 -10.34 -25.78 31.80
CA SER A 347 -10.88 -26.87 32.61
C SER A 347 -9.80 -27.86 33.00
N ILE A 348 -9.66 -28.14 34.29
CA ILE A 348 -8.74 -29.16 34.79
C ILE A 348 -9.49 -30.31 35.46
N LYS A 349 -8.97 -31.53 35.31
CA LYS A 349 -9.45 -32.71 36.01
C LYS A 349 -8.98 -32.68 37.45
N ILE A 350 -9.89 -32.87 38.38
CA ILE A 350 -9.60 -32.80 39.81
C ILE A 350 -9.45 -34.22 40.38
N SER A 351 -8.37 -34.47 41.11
CA SER A 351 -8.10 -35.76 41.76
C SER A 351 -8.07 -35.67 43.29
N THR A 352 -7.84 -34.49 43.86
CA THR A 352 -7.65 -34.25 45.31
C THR A 352 -8.59 -33.17 45.83
N ALA A 353 -8.99 -33.29 47.11
CA ALA A 353 -9.66 -32.20 47.83
C ALA A 353 -8.60 -31.18 48.24
N GLY A 354 -8.89 -29.89 48.12
CA GLY A 354 -7.90 -28.86 48.39
C GLY A 354 -8.27 -27.48 47.84
N ARG A 355 -7.31 -26.55 47.96
CA ARG A 355 -7.42 -25.20 47.39
C ARG A 355 -6.69 -25.16 46.05
N TYR A 356 -7.44 -24.87 45.01
CA TYR A 356 -6.94 -24.72 43.64
C TYR A 356 -6.82 -23.24 43.31
N ARG A 357 -5.76 -22.89 42.58
CA ARG A 357 -5.48 -21.51 42.16
C ARG A 357 -5.35 -21.44 40.65
N CYS A 358 -6.04 -20.49 40.03
CA CYS A 358 -5.83 -20.13 38.63
C CYS A 358 -5.03 -18.83 38.56
N LEU A 359 -3.97 -18.85 37.76
CA LEU A 359 -3.15 -17.71 37.40
C LEU A 359 -3.39 -17.40 35.93
N VAL A 360 -3.77 -16.16 35.63
CA VAL A 360 -3.88 -15.66 34.25
C VAL A 360 -2.83 -14.59 34.07
N LYS A 361 -1.91 -14.84 33.13
CA LYS A 361 -0.82 -13.92 32.80
C LYS A 361 -1.10 -13.25 31.46
N ASN A 362 -0.76 -11.97 31.36
CA ASN A 362 -0.80 -11.22 30.11
C ASN A 362 0.65 -10.84 29.77
N GLU A 363 1.11 -11.07 28.54
CA GLU A 363 2.48 -10.73 28.11
C GLU A 363 2.81 -9.24 28.25
N ILE A 364 1.79 -8.38 28.29
CA ILE A 364 1.94 -6.91 28.34
C ILE A 364 1.93 -6.35 29.76
N PHE A 365 1.37 -7.10 30.72
CA PHE A 365 1.28 -6.68 32.11
C PHE A 365 1.99 -7.68 33.02
N ASP A 366 2.92 -7.21 33.84
CA ASP A 366 3.64 -8.04 34.80
C ASP A 366 2.76 -8.58 35.94
N GLU A 367 1.57 -8.00 36.13
CA GLU A 367 0.62 -8.42 37.15
C GLU A 367 -0.20 -9.65 36.70
N GLU A 368 -0.18 -10.69 37.51
CA GLU A 368 -1.00 -11.90 37.33
C GLU A 368 -2.38 -11.74 37.98
N LEU A 369 -3.44 -12.09 37.25
CA LEU A 369 -4.77 -12.23 37.85
C LEU A 369 -4.84 -13.59 38.57
N ARG A 370 -5.22 -13.56 39.85
CA ARG A 370 -5.26 -14.75 40.72
C ARG A 370 -6.66 -15.05 41.21
N GLY A 371 -7.12 -16.28 40.99
CA GLY A 371 -8.41 -16.78 41.46
C GLY A 371 -8.27 -18.06 42.26
N ASP A 372 -8.60 -18.01 43.55
CA ASP A 372 -8.59 -19.17 44.44
C ASP A 372 -10.00 -19.78 44.54
N THR A 373 -10.09 -21.11 44.54
CA THR A 373 -11.34 -21.85 44.82
C THR A 373 -11.07 -23.14 45.59
N LEU A 374 -12.13 -23.67 46.24
CA LEU A 374 -12.07 -24.88 47.04
C LEU A 374 -12.74 -26.04 46.33
N VAL A 375 -12.08 -27.19 46.36
CA VAL A 375 -12.64 -28.45 45.89
C VAL A 375 -12.85 -29.39 47.06
N PHE A 376 -14.09 -29.86 47.19
CA PHE A 376 -14.47 -30.86 48.18
C PHE A 376 -14.71 -32.20 47.49
N ILE A 377 -14.27 -33.29 48.11
CA ILE A 377 -14.55 -34.65 47.64
C ILE A 377 -15.74 -35.20 48.43
N LYS A 378 -16.73 -35.74 47.72
CA LYS A 378 -17.86 -36.44 48.34
C LYS A 378 -17.36 -37.63 49.15
N GLY A 379 -17.85 -37.73 50.38
CA GLY A 379 -17.50 -38.80 51.30
C GLY A 379 -18.70 -39.22 52.15
N PRO A 380 -18.67 -40.44 52.73
CA PRO A 380 -19.69 -40.84 53.70
C PRO A 380 -19.65 -39.91 54.93
N PRO A 381 -20.81 -39.63 55.55
CA PRO A 381 -20.84 -38.84 56.77
C PRO A 381 -20.08 -39.57 57.89
N LEU A 382 -19.16 -38.86 58.53
CA LEU A 382 -18.41 -39.33 59.68
C LEU A 382 -18.96 -38.70 60.96
N ILE A 383 -19.26 -39.54 61.96
CA ILE A 383 -19.74 -39.09 63.26
C ILE A 383 -18.55 -39.06 64.24
N ARG A 384 -18.25 -37.89 64.83
CA ARG A 384 -17.09 -37.67 65.71
C ARG A 384 -17.41 -37.38 67.18
N ASN A 385 -18.66 -37.49 67.61
CA ASN A 385 -18.98 -37.25 69.01
C ASN A 385 -18.40 -38.33 69.96
N PRO A 386 -18.21 -38.02 71.26
CA PRO A 386 -17.84 -39.02 72.26
C PRO A 386 -18.87 -40.15 72.34
N SER A 387 -18.40 -41.40 72.49
CA SER A 387 -19.25 -42.59 72.62
C SER A 387 -20.06 -42.61 73.91
N ILE A 388 -19.56 -41.94 74.96
CA ILE A 388 -20.21 -41.81 76.26
C ILE A 388 -20.37 -40.32 76.53
N GLN A 389 -21.60 -39.89 76.82
CA GLN A 389 -21.93 -38.52 77.16
C GLN A 389 -22.76 -38.55 78.44
N TYR A 390 -22.46 -37.63 79.34
CA TYR A 390 -23.05 -37.61 80.68
C TYR A 390 -24.13 -36.54 80.78
N GLY A 391 -25.16 -36.82 81.57
CA GLY A 391 -26.17 -35.86 82.00
C GLY A 391 -26.37 -36.00 83.50
N ILE A 392 -26.75 -34.91 84.16
CA ILE A 392 -27.11 -34.90 85.57
C ILE A 392 -28.63 -35.08 85.67
N GLU A 393 -29.08 -35.88 86.63
CA GLU A 393 -30.51 -36.09 86.88
C GLU A 393 -31.20 -34.74 87.18
N ASN A 394 -32.39 -34.54 86.61
CA ASN A 394 -33.18 -33.30 86.68
C ASN A 394 -32.56 -32.05 86.03
N GLU A 395 -31.40 -32.18 85.38
CA GLU A 395 -30.78 -31.11 84.60
C GLU A 395 -30.97 -31.33 83.08
N PRO A 396 -31.09 -30.26 82.27
CA PRO A 396 -31.15 -30.39 80.82
C PRO A 396 -29.78 -30.86 80.27
N VAL A 397 -29.79 -31.96 79.51
CA VAL A 397 -28.60 -32.52 78.86
C VAL A 397 -28.59 -32.25 77.35
N ARG A 398 -27.42 -31.89 76.80
CA ARG A 398 -27.20 -31.73 75.36
C ARG A 398 -26.34 -32.87 74.83
N LEU A 399 -26.95 -33.81 74.11
CA LEU A 399 -26.22 -34.82 73.36
C LEU A 399 -25.60 -34.21 72.10
N GLN A 400 -24.28 -34.30 71.98
CA GLN A 400 -23.53 -33.90 70.82
C GLN A 400 -23.58 -35.01 69.75
N CYS A 401 -23.93 -34.63 68.51
CA CYS A 401 -23.72 -35.42 67.31
C CYS A 401 -23.01 -34.52 66.30
N ILE A 402 -21.68 -34.67 66.23
CA ILE A 402 -20.83 -33.90 65.33
C ILE A 402 -20.67 -34.74 64.07
N VAL A 403 -21.28 -34.29 62.97
CA VAL A 403 -21.25 -34.98 61.67
C VAL A 403 -20.38 -34.19 60.71
N GLU A 404 -19.32 -34.81 60.18
CA GLU A 404 -18.51 -34.30 59.08
C GLU A 404 -18.96 -34.99 57.78
N ALA A 405 -19.57 -34.25 56.85
CA ALA A 405 -20.01 -34.81 55.58
C ALA A 405 -19.90 -33.80 54.44
N VAL A 406 -19.56 -34.30 53.25
CA VAL A 406 -19.58 -33.55 51.99
C VAL A 406 -20.46 -34.34 51.00
N PRO A 407 -21.60 -33.79 50.55
CA PRO A 407 -22.21 -32.52 50.97
C PRO A 407 -22.75 -32.58 52.41
N PRO A 408 -23.10 -31.41 53.00
CA PRO A 408 -23.73 -31.36 54.32
C PRO A 408 -24.97 -32.28 54.41
N PRO A 409 -25.21 -32.94 55.56
CA PRO A 409 -26.32 -33.86 55.70
C PRO A 409 -27.65 -33.09 55.64
N THR A 410 -28.58 -33.55 54.81
CA THR A 410 -29.90 -32.91 54.65
C THR A 410 -30.91 -33.32 55.73
N LYS A 411 -30.66 -34.43 56.43
CA LYS A 411 -31.51 -34.96 57.51
C LYS A 411 -30.66 -35.64 58.58
N ILE A 412 -30.94 -35.31 59.85
CA ILE A 412 -30.38 -35.97 61.04
C ILE A 412 -31.58 -36.47 61.87
N SER A 413 -31.49 -37.68 62.41
CA SER A 413 -32.56 -38.28 63.21
C SER A 413 -31.96 -39.01 64.41
N TRP A 414 -32.63 -38.91 65.56
CA TRP A 414 -32.21 -39.52 66.82
C TRP A 414 -33.14 -40.68 67.19
N PHE A 415 -32.55 -41.78 67.66
CA PHE A 415 -33.30 -42.95 68.10
C PHE A 415 -32.84 -43.35 69.50
N LYS A 416 -33.82 -43.60 70.39
CA LYS A 416 -33.55 -44.17 71.72
C LYS A 416 -33.74 -45.67 71.64
N MET A 417 -32.67 -46.43 71.85
CA MET A 417 -32.76 -47.90 71.91
C MET A 417 -33.49 -48.32 73.18
N LYS A 418 -34.37 -49.32 73.07
CA LYS A 418 -34.93 -50.02 74.23
C LYS A 418 -33.89 -51.03 74.73
N PRO A 419 -33.71 -51.19 76.05
CA PRO A 419 -32.77 -52.19 76.57
C PRO A 419 -33.15 -53.58 76.07
N TYR A 420 -32.14 -54.37 75.70
CA TYR A 420 -32.29 -55.76 75.29
C TYR A 420 -32.95 -56.53 76.45
N GLN A 421 -34.17 -57.01 76.29
CA GLN A 421 -34.73 -57.97 77.23
C GLN A 421 -34.02 -59.30 76.97
N GLN A 422 -33.13 -59.70 77.90
CA GLN A 422 -32.65 -61.07 77.96
C GLN A 422 -33.86 -61.98 78.10
N VAL A 423 -34.15 -62.76 77.06
CA VAL A 423 -35.06 -63.90 77.18
C VAL A 423 -34.30 -64.94 77.99
N MET A 424 -34.88 -65.31 79.14
CA MET A 424 -34.35 -66.27 80.11
C MET A 424 -33.95 -67.61 79.51
#